data_AF-A0A4S2DE75-F1
#
_entry.id   AF-A0A4S2DE75-F1
#
_cell.length_a   1.000
_cell.length_b   1.000
_cell.length_c   1.000
_cell.angle_alpha   90.00
_cell.angle_beta   90.00
_cell.angle_gamma   90.00
#
_symmetry.space_group_name_H-M   'P 1'
#
loop_
_entity.id
_entity.type
_entity.pdbx_description
1 polymer ?
#
loop_
_entity_poly.entity_id
_entity_poly.type
_entity_poly.pdbx_seq_one_letter_code
_entity_poly.pdbx_strand_id
1 'polypeptide(L)'
;MNFWIYLLIAEAIPLILFVLGGLYESNSTKYKENKISYKSIYADKDKTSFEYCNKVAAKLFGATGTLLFIVNAISLFLFGEGAITFVLLFSLFMVVLTKMMIDRLIKKKMGK
;
A
#
# COMPACT_ATOMS: atom_id res chain seq x y z
N MET A 1 24.56 -14.28 -6.24
CA MET A 1 23.48 -13.70 -7.09
C MET A 1 23.77 -12.21 -7.21
N ASN A 2 23.50 -11.55 -8.35
CA ASN A 2 23.85 -10.14 -8.54
C ASN A 2 23.06 -9.24 -7.57
N PHE A 3 23.70 -8.27 -6.91
CA PHE A 3 23.07 -7.33 -5.95
C PHE A 3 21.78 -6.72 -6.51
N TRP A 4 21.79 -6.37 -7.80
CA TRP A 4 20.66 -5.83 -8.54
C TRP A 4 19.42 -6.75 -8.54
N ILE A 5 19.61 -8.07 -8.50
CA ILE A 5 18.50 -9.04 -8.44
C ILE A 5 17.85 -8.99 -7.06
N TYR A 6 18.63 -8.92 -5.97
CA TYR A 6 18.08 -8.78 -4.63
C TYR A 6 17.34 -7.47 -4.43
N LEU A 7 17.88 -6.37 -4.98
CA LEU A 7 17.20 -5.09 -4.98
C LEU A 7 15.86 -5.19 -5.71
N LEU A 8 15.84 -5.79 -6.91
CA LEU A 8 14.60 -5.96 -7.67
C LEU A 8 13.55 -6.81 -6.91
N ILE A 9 13.98 -7.88 -6.25
CA ILE A 9 13.11 -8.72 -5.42
C ILE A 9 12.56 -7.93 -4.24
N ALA A 10 13.40 -7.18 -3.52
CA ALA A 10 12.98 -6.37 -2.38
C ALA A 10 12.03 -5.23 -2.76
N GLU A 11 12.18 -4.67 -3.96
CA GLU A 11 11.34 -3.58 -4.47
C GLU A 11 10.01 -4.04 -5.07
N ALA A 12 9.80 -5.35 -5.26
CA ALA A 12 8.55 -5.87 -5.80
C ALA A 12 7.33 -5.45 -4.95
N ILE A 13 7.44 -5.50 -3.61
CA ILE A 13 6.35 -5.11 -2.70
C ILE A 13 6.04 -3.60 -2.80
N PRO A 14 7.02 -2.69 -2.65
CA PRO A 14 6.84 -1.25 -2.87
C PRO A 14 6.19 -0.90 -4.22
N LEU A 15 6.63 -1.54 -5.30
CA LEU A 15 6.08 -1.30 -6.64
C LEU A 15 4.61 -1.71 -6.74
N ILE A 16 4.24 -2.88 -6.17
CA ILE A 16 2.83 -3.30 -6.09
C ILE A 16 2.01 -2.28 -5.30
N LEU A 17 2.54 -1.76 -4.19
CA LEU A 17 1.84 -0.74 -3.39
C LEU A 17 1.63 0.56 -4.16
N PHE A 18 2.58 0.99 -4.99
CA PHE A 18 2.40 2.14 -5.87
C PHE A 18 1.32 1.93 -6.90
N VAL A 19 1.30 0.76 -7.54
CA VAL A 19 0.26 0.41 -8.53
C VAL A 19 -1.11 0.40 -7.86
N LEU A 20 -1.26 -0.24 -6.70
CA LEU A 20 -2.51 -0.23 -5.94
C LEU A 20 -2.91 1.18 -5.53
N GLY A 21 -1.98 1.98 -5.02
CA GLY A 21 -2.21 3.37 -4.63
C GLY A 21 -2.72 4.22 -5.80
N GLY A 22 -2.06 4.14 -6.96
CA GLY A 22 -2.44 4.85 -8.17
C GLY A 22 -3.79 4.40 -8.73
N LEU A 23 -4.07 3.09 -8.70
CA LEU A 23 -5.37 2.54 -9.12
C LEU A 23 -6.50 3.05 -8.20
N TYR A 24 -6.30 3.05 -6.88
CA TYR A 24 -7.30 3.56 -5.94
C TYR A 24 -7.53 5.07 -6.09
N GLU A 25 -6.47 5.85 -6.35
CA GLU A 25 -6.62 7.30 -6.59
C GLU A 25 -7.42 7.57 -7.87
N SER A 26 -7.01 6.93 -8.99
CA SER A 26 -7.63 7.12 -10.30
C SER A 26 -9.10 6.66 -10.34
N ASN A 27 -9.42 5.62 -9.59
CA ASN A 27 -10.78 5.08 -9.53
C ASN A 27 -11.64 5.69 -8.41
N SER A 28 -11.09 6.60 -7.60
CA SER A 28 -11.80 7.16 -6.45
C SER A 28 -13.14 7.81 -6.83
N THR A 29 -13.25 8.43 -8.00
CA THR A 29 -14.45 9.14 -8.47
C THR A 29 -15.43 8.28 -9.28
N LYS A 30 -15.04 7.05 -9.65
CA LYS A 30 -15.79 6.14 -10.53
C LYS A 30 -16.74 5.23 -9.74
N TYR A 31 -17.56 5.83 -8.89
CA TYR A 31 -18.52 5.12 -8.04
C TYR A 31 -19.45 4.24 -8.87
N LYS A 32 -19.53 2.94 -8.56
CA LYS A 32 -20.32 1.90 -9.26
C LYS A 32 -19.96 1.62 -10.74
N GLU A 33 -19.08 2.40 -11.34
CA GLU A 33 -18.64 2.20 -12.73
C GLU A 33 -17.45 1.23 -12.84
N ASN A 34 -16.62 1.10 -11.80
CA ASN A 34 -15.37 0.34 -11.89
C ASN A 34 -15.21 -0.73 -10.80
N LYS A 35 -14.71 -1.92 -11.20
CA LYS A 35 -14.52 -3.10 -10.31
C LYS A 35 -13.26 -3.04 -9.43
N ILE A 36 -12.35 -2.10 -9.70
CA ILE A 36 -11.05 -1.99 -9.02
C ILE A 36 -11.10 -0.83 -8.03
N SER A 37 -11.51 -1.13 -6.81
CA SER A 37 -11.63 -0.20 -5.69
C SER A 37 -11.21 -0.84 -4.38
N TYR A 38 -10.92 -0.02 -3.37
CA TYR A 38 -10.67 -0.50 -2.03
C TYR A 38 -11.96 -1.09 -1.43
N LYS A 39 -11.94 -2.40 -1.17
CA LYS A 39 -13.10 -3.13 -0.64
C LYS A 39 -13.23 -2.88 0.86
N SER A 40 -14.28 -2.17 1.26
CA SER A 40 -14.66 -1.97 2.66
C SER A 40 -16.18 -2.01 2.77
N ILE A 41 -16.71 -2.46 3.91
CA ILE A 41 -18.17 -2.47 4.19
C ILE A 41 -18.82 -1.08 4.11
N TYR A 42 -18.01 -0.02 4.18
CA TYR A 42 -18.45 1.37 4.08
C TYR A 42 -18.38 1.92 2.65
N ALA A 43 -17.61 1.29 1.76
CA ALA A 43 -17.35 1.82 0.42
C ALA A 43 -18.59 1.81 -0.48
N ASP A 44 -19.54 0.89 -0.25
CA ASP A 44 -20.74 0.73 -1.09
C ASP A 44 -21.97 1.51 -0.59
N LYS A 45 -21.84 2.26 0.51
CA LYS A 45 -22.97 3.01 1.11
C LYS A 45 -23.40 4.20 0.25
N ASP A 46 -22.45 5.01 -0.16
CA ASP A 46 -22.68 6.21 -0.97
C ASP A 46 -21.40 6.66 -1.68
N LYS A 47 -21.55 7.57 -2.65
CA LYS A 47 -20.44 8.08 -3.46
C LYS A 47 -19.35 8.74 -2.63
N THR A 48 -19.71 9.50 -1.59
CA THR A 48 -18.74 10.21 -0.75
C THR A 48 -17.95 9.23 0.13
N SER A 49 -18.61 8.18 0.62
CA SER A 49 -17.98 7.08 1.33
C SER A 49 -16.99 6.33 0.45
N PHE A 50 -17.39 6.03 -0.78
CA PHE A 50 -16.53 5.37 -1.77
C PHE A 50 -15.28 6.19 -2.08
N GLU A 51 -15.45 7.47 -2.41
CA GLU A 51 -14.36 8.40 -2.69
C GLU A 51 -13.39 8.49 -1.51
N TYR A 52 -13.92 8.60 -0.29
CA TYR A 52 -13.10 8.68 0.91
C TYR A 52 -12.30 7.40 1.15
N CYS A 53 -12.92 6.22 1.05
CA CYS A 53 -12.23 4.94 1.27
C CYS A 53 -11.07 4.77 0.27
N ASN A 54 -11.32 5.04 -1.00
CA ASN A 54 -10.29 4.93 -2.05
C ASN A 54 -9.17 5.95 -1.88
N LYS A 55 -9.47 7.22 -1.57
CA LYS A 55 -8.44 8.25 -1.34
C LYS A 55 -7.57 7.97 -0.12
N VAL A 56 -8.17 7.47 0.97
CA VAL A 56 -7.40 7.08 2.17
C VAL A 56 -6.49 5.90 1.86
N ALA A 57 -7.02 4.88 1.18
CA ALA A 57 -6.23 3.72 0.77
C ALA A 57 -5.09 4.12 -0.18
N ALA A 58 -5.40 4.94 -1.19
CA ALA A 58 -4.42 5.45 -2.15
C ALA A 58 -3.27 6.17 -1.46
N LYS A 59 -3.58 7.12 -0.58
CA LYS A 59 -2.58 7.90 0.15
C LYS A 59 -1.71 7.03 1.05
N LEU A 60 -2.32 6.10 1.79
CA LEU A 60 -1.58 5.27 2.75
C LEU A 60 -0.76 4.18 2.08
N PHE A 61 -1.26 3.53 1.03
CA PHE A 61 -0.47 2.59 0.24
C PHE A 61 0.66 3.30 -0.50
N GLY A 62 0.40 4.47 -1.10
CA GLY A 62 1.44 5.28 -1.73
C GLY A 62 2.54 5.69 -0.75
N ALA A 63 2.18 6.23 0.42
CA ALA A 63 3.15 6.61 1.44
C ALA A 63 3.96 5.41 1.97
N THR A 64 3.31 4.26 2.18
CA THR A 64 3.97 3.03 2.61
C THR A 64 4.92 2.49 1.54
N GLY A 65 4.50 2.52 0.28
CA GLY A 65 5.33 2.16 -0.87
C GLY A 65 6.59 3.01 -0.93
N THR A 66 6.47 4.34 -0.82
CA THR A 66 7.64 5.24 -0.79
C THR A 66 8.58 4.95 0.36
N LEU A 67 8.04 4.75 1.56
CA LEU A 67 8.85 4.45 2.74
C LEU A 67 9.61 3.14 2.57
N LEU A 68 8.93 2.08 2.15
CA LEU A 68 9.56 0.77 1.95
C LEU A 68 10.59 0.82 0.82
N PHE A 69 10.32 1.54 -0.27
CA PHE A 69 11.29 1.69 -1.38
C PHE A 69 12.63 2.28 -0.89
N ILE A 70 12.56 3.29 -0.03
CA ILE A 70 13.76 3.92 0.52
C ILE A 70 14.46 3.00 1.53
N VAL A 71 13.69 2.42 2.47
CA VAL A 71 14.24 1.58 3.54
C VAL A 71 14.86 0.31 2.98
N ASN A 72 14.24 -0.32 1.98
CA ASN A 72 14.72 -1.54 1.35
C ASN A 72 16.04 -1.30 0.61
N ALA A 73 16.10 -0.26 -0.22
CA ALA A 73 17.33 0.16 -0.90
C ALA A 73 18.46 0.42 0.10
N ILE A 74 18.26 1.28 1.10
CA ILE A 74 19.28 1.61 2.10
C ILE A 74 19.74 0.36 2.86
N SER A 75 18.81 -0.49 3.28
CA SER A 75 19.12 -1.70 4.05
C SER A 75 19.97 -2.67 3.23
N LEU A 76 19.66 -2.86 1.95
CA LEU A 76 20.47 -3.71 1.07
C LEU A 76 21.84 -3.09 0.76
N PHE A 77 21.94 -1.78 0.59
CA PHE A 77 23.24 -1.11 0.39
C PHE A 77 24.17 -1.24 1.61
N LEU A 78 23.63 -1.18 2.83
CA LEU A 78 24.42 -1.25 4.06
C LEU A 78 24.78 -2.68 4.48
N PHE A 79 23.84 -3.61 4.35
CA PHE A 79 23.96 -4.96 4.92
C PHE A 79 24.06 -6.06 3.86
N GLY A 80 23.99 -5.71 2.57
CA GLY A 80 24.09 -6.64 1.46
C GLY A 80 22.93 -7.65 1.44
N GLU A 81 23.20 -8.81 0.84
CA GLU A 81 22.20 -9.88 0.68
C GLU A 81 21.72 -10.49 2.02
N GLY A 82 22.50 -10.37 3.09
CA GLY A 82 22.13 -10.89 4.42
C GLY A 82 20.88 -10.23 5.02
N ALA A 83 20.53 -9.03 4.57
CA ALA A 83 19.33 -8.33 5.04
C ALA A 83 18.05 -8.68 4.26
N ILE A 84 18.12 -9.49 3.20
CA ILE A 84 16.97 -9.71 2.31
C ILE A 84 15.75 -10.28 3.05
N THR A 85 15.96 -11.27 3.93
CA THR A 85 14.88 -11.91 4.70
C THR A 85 14.21 -10.91 5.63
N PHE A 86 15.01 -10.09 6.31
CA PHE A 86 14.50 -9.02 7.19
C PHE A 86 13.69 -8.00 6.39
N VAL A 87 14.22 -7.53 5.26
CA VAL A 87 13.58 -6.56 4.38
C VAL A 87 12.22 -7.06 3.87
N LEU A 88 12.15 -8.31 3.44
CA LEU A 88 10.91 -8.92 2.96
C LEU A 88 9.87 -9.08 4.08
N LEU A 89 10.29 -9.57 5.25
CA LEU A 89 9.39 -9.70 6.41
C LEU A 89 8.90 -8.34 6.91
N PHE A 90 9.79 -7.36 6.99
CA PHE A 90 9.45 -5.98 7.35
C PHE A 90 8.47 -5.38 6.35
N SER A 91 8.70 -5.57 5.05
CA SER A 91 7.80 -5.10 4.00
C SER A 91 6.40 -5.72 4.13
N LEU A 92 6.31 -7.04 4.36
CA LEU A 92 5.03 -7.73 4.58
C LEU A 92 4.32 -7.22 5.84
N PHE A 93 5.06 -7.05 6.94
CA PHE A 93 4.54 -6.50 8.18
C PHE A 93 3.96 -5.09 7.98
N MET A 94 4.69 -4.23 7.27
CA MET A 94 4.25 -2.87 6.96
C MET A 94 2.99 -2.86 6.10
N VAL A 95 2.85 -3.75 5.11
CA VAL A 95 1.62 -3.88 4.31
C VAL A 95 0.42 -4.21 5.19
N VAL A 96 0.57 -5.15 6.14
CA VAL A 96 -0.50 -5.52 7.08
C VAL A 96 -0.85 -4.35 7.99
N LEU A 97 0.14 -3.67 8.56
CA LEU A 97 -0.09 -2.47 9.37
C LEU A 97 -0.84 -1.38 8.60
N THR A 98 -0.43 -1.10 7.37
CA THR A 98 -1.07 -0.09 6.53
C THR A 98 -2.52 -0.44 6.25
N LYS A 99 -2.83 -1.71 5.94
CA LYS A 99 -4.22 -2.18 5.79
C LYS A 99 -5.03 -1.96 7.08
N MET A 100 -4.49 -2.36 8.23
CA MET A 100 -5.16 -2.16 9.52
C MET A 100 -5.40 -0.68 9.83
N MET A 101 -4.45 0.20 9.49
CA MET A 101 -4.59 1.65 9.65
C MET A 101 -5.70 2.21 8.75
N ILE A 102 -5.75 1.81 7.47
CA ILE A 102 -6.82 2.21 6.54
C ILE A 102 -8.18 1.82 7.12
N ASP A 103 -8.36 0.56 7.52
CA ASP A 103 -9.63 0.06 8.05
C ASP A 103 -10.05 0.78 9.33
N ARG A 104 -9.10 1.06 10.24
CA ARG A 104 -9.35 1.86 11.46
C ARG A 104 -9.78 3.28 11.14
N LEU A 105 -9.12 3.95 10.18
CA LEU A 105 -9.47 5.33 9.80
C LEU A 105 -10.84 5.41 9.15
N ILE A 106 -11.15 4.47 8.25
CA ILE A 106 -12.47 4.38 7.63
C ILE A 106 -13.53 4.12 8.71
N LYS A 107 -13.34 3.13 9.59
CA LYS A 107 -14.29 2.84 10.68
C LYS A 107 -14.50 4.05 11.60
N LYS A 108 -13.43 4.78 11.94
CA LYS A 108 -13.51 5.98 12.80
C LYS A 108 -14.35 7.09 12.17
N LYS A 109 -14.28 7.29 10.85
CA LYS A 109 -15.03 8.33 10.16
C LYS A 109 -16.48 7.92 9.85
N MET A 110 -16.69 6.65 9.48
CA MET A 110 -17.94 6.16 8.87
C MET A 110 -18.78 5.27 9.80
N GLY A 111 -18.26 4.96 10.99
CA GLY A 111 -18.93 4.16 12.03
C GLY A 111 -19.65 4.99 13.09
N LYS A 112 -19.80 6.30 12.87
CA LYS A 112 -20.83 7.11 13.55
C LYS A 112 -22.13 6.97 12.78
#